data_AF-A0A973LJD2-F1
#
_entry.id   AF-A0A973LJD2-F1
#
_cell.length_a   1.000
_cell.length_b   1.000
_cell.length_c   1.000
_cell.angle_alpha   90.00
_cell.angle_beta   90.00
_cell.angle_gamma   90.00
#
_symmetry.space_group_name_H-M   'P 1'
#
loop_
_entity.id
_entity.type
_entity.pdbx_description
1 polymer ?
#
loop_
_entity_poly.entity_id
_entity_poly.type
_entity_poly.pdbx_seq_one_letter_code
_entity_poly.pdbx_strand_id
1 'polypeptide(L)'
;VILECDLETHGFGKVDWAGNPSDDPTWRAAYLDRVERTVERDKNHPSIVIWSLGNEAGTGGNLAAMSAWVHARDAERPVHYEGDYTGDYTDVYSRMYPSVLETEQIGTDGSRAPLLGCTPAQGARQRTKPFLLCEYAHAMGNGPGALDQYEELVHRHPRLHGGFVWEWRDHGILATAPDGTPYYAYGGDFGEVVHDGNFVMDGLVLSNDVPTPGLYEFKAVVQPVRFTFDGDKLALTNLRHSADTSDLRFRWRVEHDGTIVESGELDTPVVTAGGSGRVPLPPVAVSPDAETWLTIDAVLATGTAWAPEGHVVATAQLDRSVRLPVPAVRHRSAWRPAAGALALGIAEFENGTLVRLADRPVAGPRLELFRAPTDNDEGTSDRLDGSDDSLAEVSSADLWRRDGLHRLTSRRVSVEQAADALRTVDKVSAADSALYVMVESVWSLDDGVLELRVEIQPSHGWQTVWPRIGVRFDLPDGTAPVDAAEWFGLGPFESYPDSLHAARTSRFSATVEELPVDYARPQETGHRSALRRLTLRSGDSEVLSLVALPDTRGRRPGFTLARHTPQQIAAAGHPFELPDSTTSHLFVDAVQHGLGSRACGPDVWPEFALRPEARTIRLRITAAQ
;
A
#
# COMPACT_ATOMS: atom_id res chain seq x y z
N VAL A 1 2.88 -21.70 -15.87
CA VAL A 1 3.56 -20.78 -16.82
C VAL A 1 2.64 -20.56 -17.99
N ILE A 2 2.34 -19.29 -18.29
CA ILE A 2 1.90 -18.86 -19.61
C ILE A 2 3.19 -18.54 -20.37
N LEU A 3 3.49 -19.28 -21.43
CA LEU A 3 4.73 -19.06 -22.19
C LEU A 3 4.40 -18.21 -23.40
N GLU A 4 4.98 -17.02 -23.44
CA GLU A 4 4.68 -16.01 -24.45
C GLU A 4 5.70 -15.99 -25.59
N CYS A 5 5.17 -15.87 -26.81
CA CYS A 5 5.96 -15.64 -28.00
C CYS A 5 6.56 -14.23 -27.95
N ASP A 6 7.82 -14.10 -28.35
CA ASP A 6 8.48 -12.81 -28.58
C ASP A 6 7.77 -12.08 -29.72
N LEU A 7 6.80 -11.24 -29.37
CA LEU A 7 6.03 -10.40 -30.28
C LEU A 7 5.34 -9.27 -29.51
N GLU A 8 5.67 -8.03 -29.84
CA GLU A 8 4.95 -6.85 -29.38
C GLU A 8 5.04 -5.74 -30.43
N THR A 9 3.92 -5.04 -30.69
CA THR A 9 3.87 -3.94 -31.66
C THR A 9 3.14 -2.71 -31.11
N HIS A 10 3.18 -2.49 -29.80
CA HIS A 10 2.40 -1.46 -29.09
C HIS A 10 2.61 -0.05 -29.68
N GLY A 11 3.82 0.28 -30.14
CA GLY A 11 4.10 1.59 -30.78
C GLY A 11 3.14 1.96 -31.94
N PHE A 12 2.49 1.00 -32.60
CA PHE A 12 1.48 1.25 -33.64
C PHE A 12 0.11 1.68 -33.08
N GLY A 13 -0.18 1.43 -31.81
CA GLY A 13 -1.42 1.86 -31.15
C GLY A 13 -1.60 3.38 -31.15
N LYS A 14 -0.50 4.15 -31.10
CA LYS A 14 -0.51 5.62 -31.17
C LYS A 14 -0.89 6.18 -32.55
N VAL A 15 -0.93 5.32 -33.58
CA VAL A 15 -1.32 5.68 -34.95
C VAL A 15 -2.50 4.83 -35.42
N ASP A 16 -3.42 4.50 -34.52
CA ASP A 16 -4.64 3.71 -34.77
C ASP A 16 -4.35 2.39 -35.49
N TRP A 17 -3.21 1.76 -35.16
CA TRP A 17 -2.73 0.51 -35.76
C TRP A 17 -2.48 0.58 -37.27
N ALA A 18 -2.36 1.78 -37.84
CA ALA A 18 -2.09 1.96 -39.26
C ALA A 18 -0.73 1.33 -39.64
N GLY A 19 -0.77 0.35 -40.56
CA GLY A 19 0.43 -0.38 -40.99
C GLY A 19 0.97 -1.39 -39.96
N ASN A 20 0.16 -1.77 -38.96
CA ASN A 20 0.55 -2.75 -37.96
C ASN A 20 0.94 -4.10 -38.61
N PRO A 21 2.14 -4.66 -38.32
CA PRO A 21 2.55 -5.97 -38.81
C PRO A 21 1.60 -7.13 -38.49
N SER A 22 0.75 -7.01 -37.46
CA SER A 22 -0.23 -8.05 -37.09
C SER A 22 -1.30 -8.32 -38.15
N ASP A 23 -1.57 -7.37 -39.05
CA ASP A 23 -2.55 -7.50 -40.14
C ASP A 23 -1.95 -7.27 -41.54
N ASP A 24 -0.63 -7.12 -41.65
CA ASP A 24 0.06 -6.99 -42.94
C ASP A 24 0.57 -8.36 -43.43
N PRO A 25 0.04 -8.90 -44.56
CA PRO A 25 0.44 -10.22 -45.07
C PRO A 25 1.94 -10.38 -45.36
N THR A 26 2.68 -9.29 -45.57
CA THR A 26 4.12 -9.35 -45.81
C THR A 26 4.90 -9.86 -44.60
N TRP A 27 4.37 -9.67 -43.38
CA TRP A 27 4.97 -10.12 -42.12
C TRP A 27 4.54 -11.52 -41.70
N ARG A 28 3.57 -12.12 -42.38
CA ARG A 28 2.95 -13.41 -42.01
C ARG A 28 3.96 -14.52 -41.77
N ALA A 29 4.95 -14.66 -42.66
CA ALA A 29 5.96 -15.70 -42.54
C ALA A 29 6.82 -15.53 -41.27
N ALA A 30 7.12 -14.29 -40.88
CA ALA A 30 7.89 -14.00 -39.66
C ALA A 30 7.07 -14.26 -38.39
N TYR A 31 5.76 -13.96 -38.41
CA TYR A 31 4.85 -14.27 -37.30
C TYR A 31 4.75 -15.78 -37.07
N LEU A 32 4.59 -16.55 -38.15
CA LEU A 32 4.56 -18.01 -38.08
C LEU A 32 5.89 -18.61 -37.61
N ASP A 33 7.04 -18.08 -38.05
CA ASP A 33 8.36 -18.51 -37.58
C ASP A 33 8.53 -18.29 -36.07
N ARG A 34 8.13 -17.11 -35.56
CA ARG A 34 8.23 -16.76 -34.13
C ARG A 34 7.40 -17.71 -33.27
N VAL A 35 6.15 -17.96 -33.62
CA VAL A 35 5.30 -18.87 -32.83
C VAL A 35 5.77 -20.32 -32.95
N GLU A 36 6.24 -20.74 -34.13
CA GLU A 36 6.79 -22.10 -34.33
C GLU A 36 8.00 -22.33 -33.44
N ARG A 37 8.97 -21.40 -33.45
CA ARG A 37 10.17 -21.49 -32.60
C ARG A 37 9.83 -21.44 -31.11
N THR A 38 8.84 -20.64 -30.72
CA THR A 38 8.39 -20.53 -29.33
C THR A 38 7.85 -21.86 -28.82
N VAL A 39 6.89 -22.44 -29.54
CA VAL A 39 6.24 -23.71 -29.15
C VAL A 39 7.21 -24.88 -29.25
N GLU A 40 7.95 -24.99 -30.36
CA GLU A 40 8.82 -26.15 -30.58
C GLU A 40 9.97 -26.23 -29.57
N ARG A 41 10.48 -25.09 -29.11
CA ARG A 41 11.53 -25.05 -28.08
C ARG A 41 11.04 -25.68 -26.77
N ASP A 42 9.82 -25.35 -26.33
CA ASP A 42 9.41 -25.57 -24.94
C ASP A 42 8.23 -26.55 -24.73
N LYS A 43 7.63 -27.10 -25.79
CA LYS A 43 6.46 -28.02 -25.73
C LYS A 43 6.55 -29.22 -24.78
N ASN A 44 7.76 -29.60 -24.35
CA ASN A 44 7.97 -30.73 -23.44
C ASN A 44 7.88 -30.34 -21.94
N HIS A 45 7.74 -29.06 -21.60
CA HIS A 45 7.70 -28.62 -20.22
C HIS A 45 6.28 -28.72 -19.63
N PRO A 46 6.07 -29.46 -18.52
CA PRO A 46 4.75 -29.60 -17.90
C PRO A 46 4.30 -28.34 -17.14
N SER A 47 5.23 -27.43 -16.82
CA SER A 47 4.91 -26.15 -16.19
C SER A 47 4.18 -25.19 -17.13
N ILE A 48 4.29 -25.40 -18.45
CA ILE A 48 3.61 -24.60 -19.46
C ILE A 48 2.20 -25.16 -19.65
N VAL A 49 1.23 -24.32 -19.30
CA VAL A 49 -0.20 -24.68 -19.35
C VAL A 49 -0.96 -23.90 -20.42
N ILE A 50 -0.41 -22.78 -20.92
CA ILE A 50 -1.01 -21.90 -21.91
C ILE A 50 0.11 -21.33 -22.80
N TRP A 51 -0.15 -21.19 -24.11
CA TRP A 51 0.70 -20.45 -25.04
C TRP A 51 0.14 -19.05 -25.26
N SER A 52 0.96 -18.00 -25.10
CA SER A 52 0.58 -16.64 -25.48
C SER A 52 1.15 -16.24 -26.84
N LEU A 53 0.36 -15.59 -27.69
CA LEU A 53 0.77 -15.17 -29.03
C LEU A 53 1.75 -14.00 -29.03
N GLY A 54 1.85 -13.26 -27.93
CA GLY A 54 2.58 -12.01 -27.78
C GLY A 54 1.82 -11.04 -26.88
N ASN A 55 2.27 -9.79 -26.82
CA ASN A 55 1.67 -8.74 -26.02
C ASN A 55 1.33 -7.50 -26.88
N GLU A 56 0.29 -6.75 -26.50
CA GLU A 56 -0.07 -5.42 -27.03
C GLU A 56 0.19 -5.19 -28.54
N ALA A 57 -0.15 -6.18 -29.38
CA ALA A 57 0.17 -6.17 -30.81
C ALA A 57 -1.05 -5.86 -31.70
N GLY A 58 -2.10 -5.27 -31.13
CA GLY A 58 -3.38 -5.00 -31.80
C GLY A 58 -4.13 -6.30 -32.14
N THR A 59 -4.73 -6.38 -33.32
CA THR A 59 -5.35 -7.62 -33.84
C THR A 59 -5.11 -7.75 -35.34
N GLY A 60 -5.25 -8.94 -35.93
CA GLY A 60 -5.09 -9.11 -37.37
C GLY A 60 -4.95 -10.55 -37.86
N GLY A 61 -4.91 -10.70 -39.17
CA GLY A 61 -4.85 -12.00 -39.84
C GLY A 61 -3.57 -12.81 -39.60
N ASN A 62 -2.48 -12.19 -39.13
CA ASN A 62 -1.25 -12.90 -38.78
C ASN A 62 -1.33 -13.50 -37.36
N LEU A 63 -1.90 -12.78 -36.40
CA LEU A 63 -2.17 -13.31 -35.05
C LEU A 63 -3.15 -14.49 -35.10
N ALA A 64 -4.24 -14.37 -35.86
CA ALA A 64 -5.18 -15.47 -36.08
C ALA A 64 -4.50 -16.70 -36.71
N ALA A 65 -3.49 -16.48 -37.57
CA ALA A 65 -2.73 -17.56 -38.17
C ALA A 65 -1.74 -18.23 -37.22
N MET A 66 -1.12 -17.46 -36.32
CA MET A 66 -0.29 -18.00 -35.24
C MET A 66 -1.14 -18.89 -34.35
N SER A 67 -2.31 -18.41 -33.91
CA SER A 67 -3.25 -19.21 -33.12
C SER A 67 -3.63 -20.52 -33.83
N ALA A 68 -4.05 -20.44 -35.09
CA ALA A 68 -4.39 -21.62 -35.88
C ALA A 68 -3.22 -22.61 -36.03
N TRP A 69 -1.99 -22.12 -36.15
CA TRP A 69 -0.79 -22.95 -36.19
C TRP A 69 -0.56 -23.65 -34.84
N VAL A 70 -0.71 -22.94 -33.71
CA VAL A 70 -0.59 -23.52 -32.36
C VAL A 70 -1.64 -24.62 -32.17
N HIS A 71 -2.91 -24.35 -32.47
CA HIS A 71 -3.98 -25.35 -32.35
C HIS A 71 -3.76 -26.58 -33.22
N ALA A 72 -3.19 -26.40 -34.42
CA ALA A 72 -2.85 -27.51 -35.30
C ALA A 72 -1.66 -28.34 -34.77
N ARG A 73 -0.76 -27.71 -34.02
CA ARG A 73 0.50 -28.32 -33.57
C ARG A 73 0.44 -28.92 -32.17
N ASP A 74 -0.24 -28.25 -31.25
CA ASP A 74 -0.39 -28.59 -29.85
C ASP A 74 -1.82 -28.31 -29.40
N ALA A 75 -2.68 -29.33 -29.49
CA ALA A 75 -4.08 -29.25 -29.07
C ALA A 75 -4.28 -29.45 -27.55
N GLU A 76 -3.21 -29.66 -26.77
CA GLU A 76 -3.31 -29.93 -25.33
C GLU A 76 -3.36 -28.65 -24.49
N ARG A 77 -2.89 -27.51 -25.03
CA ARG A 77 -2.75 -26.25 -24.30
C ARG A 77 -3.59 -25.14 -24.94
N PRO A 78 -4.34 -24.34 -24.14
CA PRO A 78 -5.06 -23.17 -24.65
C PRO A 78 -4.13 -22.09 -25.23
N VAL A 79 -4.66 -21.31 -26.15
CA VAL A 79 -4.05 -20.10 -26.70
C VAL A 79 -4.59 -18.86 -25.98
N HIS A 80 -3.66 -18.03 -25.50
CA HIS A 80 -3.86 -16.73 -24.88
C HIS A 80 -3.39 -15.61 -25.82
N TYR A 81 -4.12 -14.50 -25.82
CA TYR A 81 -3.67 -13.21 -26.32
C TYR A 81 -4.66 -12.14 -25.86
N GLU A 82 -4.19 -11.10 -25.17
CA GLU A 82 -5.04 -10.07 -24.57
C GLU A 82 -5.74 -9.21 -25.63
N GLY A 83 -4.98 -8.80 -26.67
CA GLY A 83 -5.48 -7.90 -27.72
C GLY A 83 -6.59 -8.48 -28.62
N ASP A 84 -6.93 -9.77 -28.49
CA ASP A 84 -8.12 -10.37 -29.09
C ASP A 84 -9.37 -10.10 -28.23
N TYR A 85 -9.71 -8.81 -28.09
CA TYR A 85 -10.84 -8.38 -27.26
C TYR A 85 -12.16 -9.05 -27.65
N THR A 86 -12.38 -9.29 -28.94
CA THR A 86 -13.60 -9.91 -29.44
C THR A 86 -13.61 -11.42 -29.19
N GLY A 87 -12.44 -12.06 -29.10
CA GLY A 87 -12.28 -13.48 -28.81
C GLY A 87 -12.46 -14.34 -30.04
N ASP A 88 -11.96 -13.88 -31.19
CA ASP A 88 -12.09 -14.55 -32.49
C ASP A 88 -11.15 -15.75 -32.66
N TYR A 89 -10.00 -15.77 -31.99
CA TYR A 89 -8.98 -16.81 -32.17
C TYR A 89 -8.27 -17.24 -30.88
N THR A 90 -8.76 -16.84 -29.71
CA THR A 90 -8.21 -17.22 -28.39
C THR A 90 -9.15 -18.14 -27.61
N ASP A 91 -8.59 -18.96 -26.71
CA ASP A 91 -9.35 -19.93 -25.92
C ASP A 91 -9.73 -19.41 -24.52
N VAL A 92 -9.00 -18.41 -24.03
CA VAL A 92 -9.27 -17.70 -22.77
C VAL A 92 -9.61 -16.26 -23.07
N TYR A 93 -10.49 -15.65 -22.28
CA TYR A 93 -10.66 -14.21 -22.30
C TYR A 93 -9.62 -13.60 -21.37
N SER A 94 -8.75 -12.76 -21.89
CA SER A 94 -7.73 -12.08 -21.11
C SER A 94 -7.92 -10.58 -21.19
N ARG A 95 -7.60 -9.89 -20.09
CA ARG A 95 -7.53 -8.43 -20.02
C ARG A 95 -6.34 -8.02 -19.17
N MET A 96 -5.76 -6.88 -19.52
CA MET A 96 -4.85 -6.15 -18.64
C MET A 96 -5.56 -4.95 -17.99
N TYR A 97 -5.33 -4.77 -16.69
CA TYR A 97 -5.83 -3.67 -15.86
C TYR A 97 -7.33 -3.31 -15.96
N PRO A 98 -8.28 -4.26 -16.18
CA PRO A 98 -9.70 -3.92 -16.06
C PRO A 98 -9.99 -3.52 -14.61
N SER A 99 -10.91 -2.58 -14.41
CA SER A 99 -11.30 -2.20 -13.04
C SER A 99 -11.90 -3.38 -12.26
N VAL A 100 -11.94 -3.27 -10.93
CA VAL A 100 -12.66 -4.21 -10.05
C VAL A 100 -14.12 -4.38 -10.51
N LEU A 101 -14.78 -3.28 -10.88
CA LEU A 101 -16.16 -3.30 -11.37
C LEU A 101 -16.31 -4.03 -12.70
N GLU A 102 -15.43 -3.77 -13.67
CA GLU A 102 -15.44 -4.47 -14.95
C GLU A 102 -15.18 -5.97 -14.74
N THR A 103 -14.24 -6.32 -13.87
CA THR A 103 -13.92 -7.72 -13.53
C THR A 103 -15.11 -8.44 -12.90
N GLU A 104 -15.84 -7.80 -11.98
CA GLU A 104 -17.07 -8.35 -11.40
C GLU A 104 -18.14 -8.56 -12.49
N GLN A 105 -18.29 -7.61 -13.41
CA GLN A 105 -19.23 -7.71 -14.53
C GLN A 105 -18.86 -8.79 -15.56
N ILE A 106 -17.58 -9.12 -15.70
CA ILE A 106 -17.10 -10.24 -16.50
C ILE A 106 -17.44 -11.57 -15.79
N GLY A 107 -17.17 -11.65 -14.49
CA GLY A 107 -17.40 -12.85 -13.67
C GLY A 107 -18.88 -13.17 -13.42
N THR A 108 -19.76 -12.18 -13.45
CA THR A 108 -21.19 -12.33 -13.15
C THR A 108 -21.96 -12.99 -14.29
N ASP A 109 -22.51 -14.17 -14.02
CA ASP A 109 -23.36 -14.90 -14.97
C ASP A 109 -24.60 -14.09 -15.37
N GLY A 110 -24.88 -14.04 -16.67
CA GLY A 110 -26.01 -13.29 -17.23
C GLY A 110 -25.79 -11.78 -17.33
N SER A 111 -24.64 -11.26 -16.91
CA SER A 111 -24.25 -9.86 -17.14
C SER A 111 -24.27 -9.53 -18.63
N ARG A 112 -24.83 -8.35 -18.95
CA ARG A 112 -24.87 -7.79 -20.31
C ARG A 112 -24.10 -6.48 -20.41
N ALA A 113 -23.26 -6.20 -19.42
CA ALA A 113 -22.41 -5.03 -19.47
C ALA A 113 -21.55 -5.07 -20.75
N PRO A 114 -21.34 -3.93 -21.42
CA PRO A 114 -20.37 -3.84 -22.49
C PRO A 114 -19.01 -4.35 -22.02
N LEU A 115 -18.27 -5.00 -22.93
CA LEU A 115 -16.86 -5.32 -22.71
C LEU A 115 -16.04 -4.49 -23.69
N LEU A 116 -14.81 -4.16 -23.31
CA LEU A 116 -13.89 -3.41 -24.16
C LEU A 116 -13.80 -4.02 -25.56
N GLY A 117 -13.90 -3.19 -26.60
CA GLY A 117 -13.78 -3.61 -28.00
C GLY A 117 -14.87 -4.56 -28.52
N CYS A 118 -15.95 -4.82 -27.76
CA CYS A 118 -16.93 -5.85 -28.08
C CYS A 118 -18.33 -5.30 -28.44
N THR A 119 -18.95 -5.92 -29.44
CA THR A 119 -20.42 -5.93 -29.57
C THR A 119 -21.06 -6.81 -28.49
N PRO A 120 -22.38 -6.68 -28.20
CA PRO A 120 -23.05 -7.55 -27.24
C PRO A 120 -22.91 -9.06 -27.51
N ALA A 121 -22.89 -9.47 -28.79
CA ALA A 121 -22.72 -10.87 -29.16
C ALA A 121 -21.29 -11.37 -28.90
N GLN A 122 -20.28 -10.56 -29.21
CA GLN A 122 -18.88 -10.88 -28.89
C GLN A 122 -18.65 -10.89 -27.38
N GLY A 123 -19.23 -9.95 -26.63
CA GLY A 123 -19.15 -9.96 -25.18
C GLY A 123 -19.84 -11.17 -24.55
N ALA A 124 -20.95 -11.64 -25.12
CA ALA A 124 -21.57 -12.91 -24.72
C ALA A 124 -20.67 -14.12 -25.01
N ARG A 125 -19.95 -14.13 -26.15
CA ARG A 125 -18.95 -15.15 -26.48
C ARG A 125 -17.76 -15.12 -25.52
N GLN A 126 -17.21 -13.96 -25.19
CA GLN A 126 -16.10 -13.89 -24.23
C GLN A 126 -16.51 -14.40 -22.85
N ARG A 127 -17.73 -14.07 -22.40
CA ARG A 127 -18.31 -14.63 -21.17
C ARG A 127 -18.62 -16.13 -21.22
N THR A 128 -18.30 -16.87 -22.29
CA THR A 128 -18.30 -18.34 -22.24
C THR A 128 -16.93 -18.92 -21.90
N LYS A 129 -15.86 -18.13 -21.96
CA LYS A 129 -14.49 -18.55 -21.71
C LYS A 129 -14.10 -18.38 -20.24
N PRO A 130 -13.06 -19.09 -19.77
CA PRO A 130 -12.31 -18.69 -18.57
C PRO A 130 -11.76 -17.27 -18.73
N PHE A 131 -11.70 -16.53 -17.63
CA PHE A 131 -11.15 -15.18 -17.60
C PHE A 131 -9.86 -15.12 -16.78
N LEU A 132 -8.85 -14.43 -17.32
CA LEU A 132 -7.57 -14.17 -16.67
C LEU A 132 -7.24 -12.69 -16.75
N LEU A 133 -6.60 -12.18 -15.70
CA LEU A 133 -5.91 -10.89 -15.74
C LEU A 133 -4.45 -11.17 -16.12
N CYS A 134 -4.06 -11.01 -17.39
CA CYS A 134 -2.65 -11.23 -17.75
C CYS A 134 -1.73 -10.19 -17.12
N GLU A 135 -2.27 -9.02 -16.80
CA GLU A 135 -1.63 -7.97 -16.00
C GLU A 135 -2.70 -7.31 -15.12
N TYR A 136 -2.41 -7.13 -13.84
CA TYR A 136 -3.23 -6.33 -12.93
C TYR A 136 -2.38 -5.80 -11.78
N ALA A 137 -2.98 -4.93 -10.96
CA ALA A 137 -2.39 -4.42 -9.72
C ALA A 137 -0.95 -3.93 -9.94
N HIS A 138 -0.77 -2.95 -10.84
CA HIS A 138 0.53 -2.41 -11.21
C HIS A 138 1.33 -1.98 -9.98
N ALA A 139 2.52 -2.57 -9.80
CA ALA A 139 3.27 -2.58 -8.56
C ALA A 139 4.30 -1.44 -8.44
N MET A 140 4.16 -0.40 -9.28
CA MET A 140 5.08 0.72 -9.30
C MET A 140 5.07 1.56 -8.03
N GLY A 141 6.26 1.73 -7.45
CA GLY A 141 6.49 2.51 -6.25
C GLY A 141 5.74 1.95 -5.05
N ASN A 142 5.14 2.85 -4.26
CA ASN A 142 4.35 2.48 -3.09
C ASN A 142 2.93 2.05 -3.50
N GLY A 143 2.70 0.74 -3.50
CA GLY A 143 1.49 0.07 -3.99
C GLY A 143 1.73 -1.45 -4.13
N PRO A 144 0.79 -2.17 -4.77
CA PRO A 144 -0.53 -1.72 -5.22
C PRO A 144 -1.61 -1.83 -4.13
N GLY A 145 -2.68 -1.04 -4.28
CA GLY A 145 -3.97 -1.28 -3.60
C GLY A 145 -4.85 -2.28 -4.35
N ALA A 146 -6.03 -2.57 -3.78
CA ALA A 146 -7.12 -3.38 -4.38
C ALA A 146 -6.84 -4.87 -4.65
N LEU A 147 -5.66 -5.41 -4.27
CA LEU A 147 -5.33 -6.83 -4.41
C LEU A 147 -6.42 -7.75 -3.83
N ASP A 148 -6.90 -7.41 -2.64
CA ASP A 148 -7.94 -8.14 -1.92
C ASP A 148 -9.32 -8.07 -2.59
N GLN A 149 -9.64 -6.94 -3.21
CA GLN A 149 -10.88 -6.77 -3.96
C GLN A 149 -10.91 -7.69 -5.19
N TYR A 150 -9.80 -7.81 -5.92
CA TYR A 150 -9.69 -8.77 -7.03
C TYR A 150 -9.75 -10.21 -6.54
N GLU A 151 -9.02 -10.55 -5.48
CA GLU A 151 -8.98 -11.92 -4.95
C GLU A 151 -10.35 -12.38 -4.43
N GLU A 152 -11.13 -11.48 -3.79
CA GLU A 152 -12.51 -11.76 -3.39
C GLU A 152 -13.41 -12.07 -4.59
N LEU A 153 -13.21 -11.39 -5.74
CA LEU A 153 -13.95 -11.72 -6.96
C LEU A 153 -13.58 -13.10 -7.50
N VAL A 154 -12.31 -13.49 -7.45
CA VAL A 154 -11.85 -14.85 -7.83
C VAL A 154 -12.56 -15.92 -7.01
N HIS A 155 -12.70 -15.69 -5.70
CA HIS A 155 -13.41 -16.63 -4.83
C HIS A 155 -14.91 -16.69 -5.09
N ARG A 156 -15.52 -15.58 -5.51
CA ARG A 156 -16.97 -15.47 -5.74
C ARG A 156 -17.42 -15.99 -7.10
N HIS A 157 -16.59 -15.83 -8.13
CA HIS A 157 -16.96 -16.09 -9.53
C HIS A 157 -16.06 -17.16 -10.15
N PRO A 158 -16.55 -18.40 -10.34
CA PRO A 158 -15.76 -19.51 -10.89
C PRO A 158 -15.16 -19.27 -12.28
N ARG A 159 -15.67 -18.28 -13.03
CA ARG A 159 -15.14 -17.86 -14.33
C ARG A 159 -13.80 -17.13 -14.21
N LEU A 160 -13.56 -16.46 -13.09
CA LEU A 160 -12.37 -15.65 -12.85
C LEU A 160 -11.27 -16.57 -12.29
N HIS A 161 -10.17 -16.72 -13.02
CA HIS A 161 -9.10 -17.65 -12.69
C HIS A 161 -7.88 -16.96 -12.06
N GLY A 162 -8.07 -15.75 -11.51
CA GLY A 162 -7.00 -14.93 -10.94
C GLY A 162 -6.26 -14.11 -11.97
N GLY A 163 -5.04 -13.70 -11.60
CA GLY A 163 -4.24 -12.78 -12.39
C GLY A 163 -2.75 -12.88 -12.13
N PHE A 164 -1.98 -12.16 -12.95
CA PHE A 164 -0.54 -12.02 -12.86
C PHE A 164 -0.24 -10.54 -12.58
N VAL A 165 0.38 -10.26 -11.42
CA VAL A 165 0.74 -8.89 -11.04
C VAL A 165 1.78 -8.36 -12.02
N TRP A 166 1.63 -7.11 -12.45
CA TRP A 166 2.66 -6.40 -13.20
C TRP A 166 3.49 -5.50 -12.26
N GLU A 167 4.77 -5.74 -12.05
CA GLU A 167 5.51 -6.95 -12.46
C GLU A 167 6.35 -7.53 -11.31
N TRP A 168 7.17 -8.53 -11.61
CA TRP A 168 7.93 -9.22 -10.58
C TRP A 168 9.04 -8.33 -10.00
N ARG A 169 9.74 -7.56 -10.83
CA ARG A 169 11.00 -6.93 -10.42
C ARG A 169 11.24 -5.61 -11.14
N ASP A 170 11.78 -4.65 -10.40
CA ASP A 170 12.34 -3.44 -10.99
C ASP A 170 13.53 -3.79 -11.91
N HIS A 171 13.64 -3.02 -13.00
CA HIS A 171 14.69 -3.16 -14.00
C HIS A 171 15.78 -2.09 -13.90
N GLY A 172 16.09 -1.65 -12.69
CA GLY A 172 17.11 -0.64 -12.44
C GLY A 172 18.50 -1.11 -12.84
N ILE A 173 19.23 -0.23 -13.52
CA ILE A 173 20.61 -0.49 -13.92
C ILE A 173 21.54 0.15 -12.91
N LEU A 174 22.38 -0.65 -12.26
CA LEU A 174 23.35 -0.14 -11.29
C LEU A 174 24.31 0.84 -11.98
N ALA A 175 24.26 2.09 -11.54
CA ALA A 175 25.07 3.21 -12.00
C ALA A 175 25.81 3.84 -10.81
N THR A 176 26.59 4.89 -11.09
CA THR A 176 27.36 5.62 -10.08
C THR A 176 27.16 7.11 -10.28
N ALA A 177 26.69 7.79 -9.24
CA ALA A 177 26.49 9.22 -9.21
C ALA A 177 27.84 9.98 -9.26
N PRO A 178 27.84 11.29 -9.58
CA PRO A 178 29.09 12.07 -9.67
C PRO A 178 29.95 12.09 -8.40
N ASP A 179 29.34 11.88 -7.23
CA ASP A 179 30.00 11.82 -5.92
C ASP A 179 30.52 10.41 -5.56
N GLY A 180 30.26 9.41 -6.41
CA GLY A 180 30.64 8.01 -6.21
C GLY A 180 29.55 7.13 -5.58
N THR A 181 28.37 7.68 -5.26
CA THR A 181 27.27 6.91 -4.66
C THR A 181 26.66 5.94 -5.68
N PRO A 182 26.57 4.63 -5.39
CA PRO A 182 25.87 3.70 -6.28
C PRO A 182 24.36 3.94 -6.23
N TYR A 183 23.69 3.87 -7.38
CA TYR A 183 22.23 4.00 -7.46
C TYR A 183 21.67 3.16 -8.62
N TYR A 184 20.38 2.89 -8.60
CA TYR A 184 19.68 2.22 -9.70
C TYR A 184 19.12 3.27 -10.65
N ALA A 185 19.74 3.39 -11.82
CA ALA A 185 19.33 4.29 -12.88
C ALA A 185 18.12 3.72 -13.64
N TYR A 186 17.25 4.62 -14.11
CA TYR A 186 16.08 4.33 -14.92
C TYR A 186 16.08 5.18 -16.21
N GLY A 187 15.00 5.13 -16.99
CA GLY A 187 14.94 5.78 -18.31
C GLY A 187 15.22 7.29 -18.25
N GLY A 188 16.16 7.75 -19.08
CA GLY A 188 16.60 9.14 -19.15
C GLY A 188 17.98 9.39 -18.53
N ASP A 189 18.41 8.53 -17.60
CA ASP A 189 19.71 8.66 -16.94
C ASP A 189 20.89 8.34 -17.88
N PHE A 190 20.63 7.67 -19.00
CA PHE A 190 21.65 7.31 -19.98
C PHE A 190 21.69 8.28 -21.18
N GLY A 191 21.00 9.41 -21.08
CA GLY A 191 21.01 10.46 -22.10
C GLY A 191 20.16 10.12 -23.32
N GLU A 192 19.14 9.27 -23.14
CA GLU A 192 18.16 8.95 -24.17
C GLU A 192 17.45 10.22 -24.67
N VAL A 193 17.18 10.28 -25.99
CA VAL A 193 16.44 11.39 -26.58
C VAL A 193 14.94 11.31 -26.23
N VAL A 194 14.42 10.09 -26.15
CA VAL A 194 13.05 9.76 -25.71
C VAL A 194 13.13 8.59 -24.75
N HIS A 195 12.39 8.66 -23.65
CA HIS A 195 12.33 7.65 -22.60
C HIS A 195 11.02 7.80 -21.82
N ASP A 196 10.69 6.76 -21.03
CA ASP A 196 9.47 6.69 -20.23
C ASP A 196 9.75 6.82 -18.72
N GLY A 197 10.93 7.30 -18.36
CA GLY A 197 11.27 7.65 -16.97
C GLY A 197 11.41 6.42 -16.08
N ASN A 198 10.84 6.47 -14.87
CA ASN A 198 10.90 5.38 -13.90
C ASN A 198 9.81 4.32 -14.10
N PHE A 199 9.03 4.32 -15.18
CA PHE A 199 8.04 3.26 -15.46
C PHE A 199 8.64 1.84 -15.50
N VAL A 200 9.96 1.72 -15.71
CA VAL A 200 10.68 0.44 -15.67
C VAL A 200 10.99 -0.04 -14.23
N MET A 201 10.63 0.75 -13.21
CA MET A 201 10.83 0.50 -11.78
C MET A 201 9.48 0.15 -11.13
N ASP A 202 8.83 -0.87 -11.66
CA ASP A 202 7.44 -1.24 -11.41
C ASP A 202 7.23 -2.65 -10.84
N GLY A 203 8.22 -3.12 -10.06
CA GLY A 203 8.22 -4.47 -9.51
C GLY A 203 7.73 -4.62 -8.07
N LEU A 204 7.20 -5.80 -7.77
CA LEU A 204 7.02 -6.32 -6.40
C LEU A 204 8.36 -6.52 -5.65
N VAL A 205 9.47 -6.53 -6.38
CA VAL A 205 10.82 -6.70 -5.86
C VAL A 205 11.72 -5.61 -6.41
N LEU A 206 12.46 -4.94 -5.55
CA LEU A 206 13.43 -3.92 -5.95
C LEU A 206 14.58 -4.52 -6.77
N SER A 207 15.36 -3.65 -7.42
CA SER A 207 16.46 -4.05 -8.32
C SER A 207 17.58 -4.86 -7.63
N ASN A 208 17.61 -4.91 -6.31
CA ASN A 208 18.56 -5.64 -5.47
C ASN A 208 17.96 -6.92 -4.81
N ASP A 209 16.85 -7.45 -5.32
CA ASP A 209 16.12 -8.61 -4.78
C ASP A 209 15.46 -8.38 -3.41
N VAL A 210 15.30 -7.12 -2.99
CA VAL A 210 14.56 -6.79 -1.76
C VAL A 210 13.05 -6.79 -2.05
N PRO A 211 12.25 -7.64 -1.37
CA PRO A 211 10.79 -7.60 -1.47
C PRO A 211 10.23 -6.26 -1.01
N THR A 212 9.35 -5.65 -1.80
CA THR A 212 8.59 -4.47 -1.36
C THR A 212 7.47 -4.89 -0.39
N PRO A 213 6.91 -3.94 0.38
CA PRO A 213 5.69 -4.17 1.14
C PRO A 213 4.52 -4.70 0.28
N GLY A 214 4.43 -4.28 -0.98
CA GLY A 214 3.45 -4.81 -1.94
C GLY A 214 3.54 -6.32 -2.14
N LEU A 215 4.75 -6.91 -2.14
CA LEU A 215 4.91 -8.37 -2.23
C LEU A 215 4.43 -9.09 -0.96
N TYR A 216 4.65 -8.50 0.21
CA TYR A 216 4.12 -9.05 1.46
C TYR A 216 2.58 -8.95 1.50
N GLU A 217 2.01 -7.86 1.01
CA GLU A 217 0.56 -7.68 0.86
C GLU A 217 -0.03 -8.72 -0.09
N PHE A 218 0.56 -8.89 -1.28
CA PHE A 218 0.18 -9.92 -2.24
C PHE A 218 0.21 -11.31 -1.59
N LYS A 219 1.32 -11.66 -0.90
CA LYS A 219 1.43 -12.94 -0.19
C LYS A 219 0.31 -13.15 0.82
N ALA A 220 -0.07 -12.12 1.58
CA ALA A 220 -1.12 -12.20 2.58
C ALA A 220 -2.50 -12.38 1.93
N VAL A 221 -2.77 -11.67 0.84
CA VAL A 221 -4.04 -11.73 0.10
C VAL A 221 -4.22 -13.11 -0.55
N VAL A 222 -3.22 -13.62 -1.27
CA VAL A 222 -3.32 -14.88 -2.02
C VAL A 222 -2.99 -16.14 -1.20
N GLN A 223 -2.96 -16.03 0.13
CA GLN A 223 -2.54 -17.14 0.98
C GLN A 223 -3.43 -18.38 0.77
N PRO A 224 -2.85 -19.59 0.64
CA PRO A 224 -3.59 -20.78 0.20
C PRO A 224 -4.46 -21.42 1.29
N VAL A 225 -4.43 -20.89 2.51
CA VAL A 225 -5.25 -21.33 3.64
C VAL A 225 -5.95 -20.12 4.23
N ARG A 226 -7.29 -20.14 4.21
CA ARG A 226 -8.11 -19.09 4.81
C ARG A 226 -8.51 -19.45 6.23
N PHE A 227 -8.40 -18.48 7.11
CA PHE A 227 -8.83 -18.55 8.50
C PHE A 227 -10.14 -17.79 8.68
N THR A 228 -11.11 -18.37 9.39
CA THR A 228 -12.33 -17.66 9.80
C THR A 228 -12.61 -17.95 11.26
N PHE A 229 -12.57 -16.90 12.08
CA PHE A 229 -12.86 -16.99 13.52
C PHE A 229 -14.38 -16.97 13.74
N ASP A 230 -14.91 -17.98 14.43
CA ASP A 230 -16.33 -18.15 14.74
C ASP A 230 -16.48 -18.49 16.22
N GLY A 231 -16.61 -17.45 17.05
CA GLY A 231 -16.71 -17.57 18.50
C GLY A 231 -15.45 -18.17 19.13
N ASP A 232 -15.57 -19.39 19.64
CA ASP A 232 -14.50 -20.18 20.26
C ASP A 232 -13.85 -21.19 19.29
N LYS A 233 -14.20 -21.13 18.00
CA LYS A 233 -13.68 -22.03 16.96
C LYS A 233 -12.99 -21.26 15.84
N LEU A 234 -12.06 -21.94 15.20
CA LEU A 234 -11.40 -21.52 13.98
C LEU A 234 -11.80 -22.45 12.84
N ALA A 235 -12.34 -21.89 11.77
CA ALA A 235 -12.47 -22.60 10.50
C ALA A 235 -11.21 -22.39 9.65
N LEU A 236 -10.67 -23.50 9.15
CA LEU A 236 -9.54 -23.57 8.23
C LEU A 236 -10.06 -24.02 6.88
N THR A 237 -9.91 -23.21 5.84
CA THR A 237 -10.32 -23.58 4.47
C THR A 237 -9.08 -23.71 3.59
N ASN A 238 -8.89 -24.87 2.99
CA ASN A 238 -7.79 -25.14 2.08
C ASN A 238 -8.19 -24.67 0.67
N LEU A 239 -7.59 -23.56 0.21
CA LEU A 239 -7.85 -22.96 -1.11
C LEU A 239 -6.93 -23.51 -2.20
N ARG A 240 -6.06 -24.48 -1.89
CA ARG A 240 -5.19 -25.10 -2.89
C ARG A 240 -6.00 -25.86 -3.92
N HIS A 241 -5.43 -25.95 -5.11
CA HIS A 241 -6.01 -26.70 -6.22
C HIS A 241 -5.99 -28.23 -6.03
N SER A 242 -4.94 -28.82 -5.43
CA SER A 242 -4.80 -30.28 -5.36
C SER A 242 -4.28 -30.83 -4.03
N ALA A 243 -3.24 -30.24 -3.45
CA ALA A 243 -2.65 -30.76 -2.21
C ALA A 243 -3.59 -30.55 -1.01
N ASP A 244 -3.59 -31.51 -0.08
CA ASP A 244 -4.18 -31.32 1.25
C ASP A 244 -3.29 -30.42 2.13
N THR A 245 -3.55 -30.34 3.44
CA THR A 245 -2.76 -29.54 4.39
C THR A 245 -1.76 -30.35 5.23
N SER A 246 -1.43 -31.59 4.84
CA SER A 246 -0.54 -32.47 5.63
C SER A 246 0.93 -32.00 5.66
N ASP A 247 1.32 -31.14 4.72
CA ASP A 247 2.61 -30.44 4.68
C ASP A 247 2.67 -29.23 5.62
N LEU A 248 1.58 -28.87 6.29
CA LEU A 248 1.47 -27.70 7.16
C LEU A 248 1.31 -28.09 8.63
N ARG A 249 1.88 -27.26 9.51
CA ARG A 249 1.59 -27.22 10.95
C ARG A 249 0.96 -25.88 11.30
N PHE A 250 0.07 -25.87 12.28
CA PHE A 250 -0.64 -24.65 12.67
C PHE A 250 -0.19 -24.22 14.06
N ARG A 251 0.62 -23.17 14.12
CA ARG A 251 1.16 -22.63 15.37
C ARG A 251 0.30 -21.46 15.82
N TRP A 252 0.17 -21.30 17.14
CA TRP A 252 -0.50 -20.15 17.72
C TRP A 252 0.35 -19.48 18.78
N ARG A 253 0.14 -18.17 18.95
CA ARG A 253 0.71 -17.39 20.05
C ARG A 253 -0.28 -16.36 20.55
N VAL A 254 -0.20 -16.07 21.84
CA VAL A 254 -0.93 -15.00 22.51
C VAL A 254 0.05 -13.93 22.94
N GLU A 255 -0.26 -12.68 22.60
CA GLU A 255 0.54 -11.51 22.92
C GLU A 255 -0.28 -10.55 23.81
N HIS A 256 0.29 -10.11 24.92
CA HIS A 256 -0.22 -9.00 25.74
C HIS A 256 0.64 -7.76 25.45
N ASP A 257 0.06 -6.73 24.85
CA ASP A 257 0.77 -5.53 24.35
C ASP A 257 2.04 -5.89 23.53
N GLY A 258 1.94 -6.95 22.71
CA GLY A 258 3.03 -7.44 21.84
C GLY A 258 4.07 -8.31 22.56
N THR A 259 3.90 -8.61 23.85
CA THR A 259 4.76 -9.56 24.58
C THR A 259 4.12 -10.95 24.54
N ILE A 260 4.82 -11.95 24.01
CA ILE A 260 4.33 -13.34 23.98
C ILE A 260 4.19 -13.86 25.42
N VAL A 261 2.98 -14.26 25.78
CA VAL A 261 2.68 -14.84 27.10
C VAL A 261 2.38 -16.33 27.04
N GLU A 262 1.93 -16.81 25.88
CA GLU A 262 1.60 -18.22 25.66
C GLU A 262 1.74 -18.56 24.17
N SER A 263 2.10 -19.81 23.87
CA SER A 263 2.16 -20.31 22.50
C SER A 263 2.02 -21.83 22.45
N GLY A 264 1.69 -22.35 21.28
CA GLY A 264 1.55 -23.78 21.07
C GLY A 264 1.27 -24.14 19.61
N GLU A 265 0.85 -25.38 19.42
CA GLU A 265 0.40 -25.92 18.13
C GLU A 265 -1.09 -26.28 18.25
N LEU A 266 -1.86 -26.04 17.20
CA LEU A 266 -3.24 -26.48 17.09
C LEU A 266 -3.25 -27.93 16.61
N ASP A 267 -4.06 -28.78 17.24
CA ASP A 267 -4.40 -30.09 16.69
C ASP A 267 -5.41 -29.89 15.56
N THR A 268 -4.94 -29.92 14.32
CA THR A 268 -5.75 -29.65 13.12
C THR A 268 -5.94 -30.90 12.28
N PRO A 269 -7.17 -31.17 11.80
CA PRO A 269 -7.36 -32.23 10.81
C PRO A 269 -6.63 -31.88 9.51
N VAL A 270 -6.19 -32.90 8.78
CA VAL A 270 -5.76 -32.72 7.39
C VAL A 270 -6.97 -32.34 6.55
N VAL A 271 -6.91 -31.19 5.88
CA VAL A 271 -8.00 -30.66 5.06
C VAL A 271 -7.64 -30.86 3.59
N THR A 272 -8.46 -31.60 2.86
CA THR A 272 -8.29 -31.80 1.41
C THR A 272 -8.43 -30.48 0.65
N ALA A 273 -7.85 -30.37 -0.55
CA ALA A 273 -8.05 -29.23 -1.45
C ALA A 273 -9.54 -28.88 -1.62
N GLY A 274 -9.88 -27.60 -1.50
CA GLY A 274 -11.25 -27.08 -1.53
C GLY A 274 -12.10 -27.39 -0.29
N GLY A 275 -11.59 -28.14 0.68
CA GLY A 275 -12.29 -28.51 1.90
C GLY A 275 -12.13 -27.48 3.03
N SER A 276 -12.93 -27.66 4.09
CA SER A 276 -12.81 -26.89 5.33
C SER A 276 -12.82 -27.80 6.57
N GLY A 277 -12.00 -27.48 7.56
CA GLY A 277 -11.99 -28.08 8.89
C GLY A 277 -12.31 -27.05 9.97
N ARG A 278 -12.81 -27.49 11.13
CA ARG A 278 -13.03 -26.63 12.30
C ARG A 278 -12.29 -27.18 13.50
N VAL A 279 -11.59 -26.31 14.22
CA VAL A 279 -10.85 -26.65 15.45
C VAL A 279 -11.23 -25.68 16.56
N PRO A 280 -11.23 -26.13 17.83
CA PRO A 280 -11.37 -25.20 18.95
C PRO A 280 -10.17 -24.25 19.00
N LEU A 281 -10.41 -22.99 19.35
CA LEU A 281 -9.36 -22.05 19.68
C LEU A 281 -8.69 -22.46 21.01
N PRO A 282 -7.39 -22.17 21.19
CA PRO A 282 -6.74 -22.39 22.47
C PRO A 282 -7.41 -21.51 23.54
N PRO A 283 -7.46 -21.96 24.81
CA PRO A 283 -7.96 -21.13 25.89
C PRO A 283 -7.01 -19.95 26.12
N VAL A 284 -7.39 -18.76 25.66
CA VAL A 284 -6.57 -17.54 25.78
C VAL A 284 -6.86 -16.83 27.10
N ALA A 285 -5.86 -16.68 27.96
CA ALA A 285 -5.94 -15.78 29.12
C ALA A 285 -5.94 -14.31 28.65
N VAL A 286 -7.08 -13.64 28.80
CA VAL A 286 -7.23 -12.22 28.44
C VAL A 286 -6.73 -11.33 29.58
N SER A 287 -5.81 -10.42 29.29
CA SER A 287 -5.34 -9.44 30.27
C SER A 287 -6.40 -8.35 30.49
N PRO A 288 -6.67 -7.95 31.75
CA PRO A 288 -7.54 -6.81 32.04
C PRO A 288 -6.88 -5.46 31.76
N ASP A 289 -5.54 -5.42 31.64
CA ASP A 289 -4.75 -4.19 31.62
C ASP A 289 -3.93 -4.01 30.32
N ALA A 290 -4.06 -4.92 29.35
CA ALA A 290 -3.33 -4.92 28.08
C ALA A 290 -4.21 -5.37 26.90
N GLU A 291 -3.88 -4.94 25.68
CA GLU A 291 -4.47 -5.54 24.47
C GLU A 291 -3.99 -7.01 24.36
N THR A 292 -4.91 -7.95 24.11
CA THR A 292 -4.61 -9.38 23.96
C THR A 292 -4.86 -9.82 22.52
N TRP A 293 -3.81 -10.22 21.82
CA TRP A 293 -3.87 -10.65 20.42
C TRP A 293 -3.52 -12.13 20.28
N LEU A 294 -4.39 -12.89 19.61
CA LEU A 294 -4.12 -14.27 19.21
C LEU A 294 -3.68 -14.29 17.76
N THR A 295 -2.49 -14.82 17.47
CA THR A 295 -2.02 -15.05 16.10
C THR A 295 -1.96 -16.54 15.80
N ILE A 296 -2.46 -16.94 14.63
CA ILE A 296 -2.36 -18.30 14.09
C ILE A 296 -1.55 -18.27 12.80
N ASP A 297 -0.50 -19.08 12.71
CA ASP A 297 0.34 -19.23 11.54
C ASP A 297 0.27 -20.67 11.01
N ALA A 298 -0.04 -20.84 9.72
CA ALA A 298 0.21 -22.08 9.01
C ALA A 298 1.64 -22.06 8.47
N VAL A 299 2.48 -22.99 8.94
CA VAL A 299 3.90 -23.07 8.62
C VAL A 299 4.25 -24.39 7.94
N LEU A 300 5.27 -24.39 7.08
CA LEU A 300 5.79 -25.63 6.49
C LEU A 300 6.25 -26.60 7.60
N ALA A 301 5.75 -27.83 7.55
CA ALA A 301 6.08 -28.89 8.51
C ALA A 301 7.51 -29.42 8.34
N THR A 302 8.07 -29.29 7.14
CA THR A 302 9.42 -29.70 6.74
C THR A 302 9.96 -28.75 5.67
N GLY A 303 11.29 -28.63 5.53
CA GLY A 303 11.90 -27.82 4.48
C GLY A 303 11.59 -28.33 3.06
N THR A 304 11.51 -27.40 2.11
CA THR A 304 11.27 -27.66 0.69
C THR A 304 12.44 -27.13 -0.16
N ALA A 305 12.35 -27.25 -1.49
CA ALA A 305 13.36 -26.70 -2.39
C ALA A 305 13.45 -25.17 -2.39
N TRP A 306 12.43 -24.47 -1.88
CA TRP A 306 12.29 -23.01 -1.97
C TRP A 306 12.17 -22.30 -0.61
N ALA A 307 11.90 -23.03 0.47
CA ALA A 307 11.86 -22.44 1.81
C ALA A 307 12.23 -23.45 2.91
N PRO A 308 12.78 -22.97 4.05
CA PRO A 308 13.08 -23.82 5.20
C PRO A 308 11.82 -24.30 5.91
N GLU A 309 11.98 -25.33 6.76
CA GLU A 309 10.96 -25.73 7.74
C GLU A 309 10.56 -24.52 8.59
N GLY A 310 9.26 -24.41 8.91
CA GLY A 310 8.73 -23.31 9.71
C GLY A 310 8.46 -22.02 8.93
N HIS A 311 8.68 -21.98 7.61
CA HIS A 311 8.26 -20.86 6.76
C HIS A 311 6.75 -20.62 6.88
N VAL A 312 6.34 -19.38 7.19
CA VAL A 312 4.94 -18.98 7.30
C VAL A 312 4.32 -18.87 5.91
N VAL A 313 3.33 -19.73 5.64
CA VAL A 313 2.58 -19.80 4.38
C VAL A 313 1.31 -18.94 4.44
N ALA A 314 0.62 -18.96 5.58
CA ALA A 314 -0.59 -18.19 5.82
C ALA A 314 -0.65 -17.75 7.28
N THR A 315 -1.27 -16.61 7.56
CA THR A 315 -1.41 -16.08 8.92
C THR A 315 -2.78 -15.44 9.13
N ALA A 316 -3.22 -15.35 10.38
CA ALA A 316 -4.37 -14.57 10.78
C ALA A 316 -4.28 -14.14 12.25
N GLN A 317 -4.89 -13.00 12.57
CA GLN A 317 -4.99 -12.49 13.93
C GLN A 317 -6.44 -12.31 14.39
N LEU A 318 -6.65 -12.50 15.68
CA LEU A 318 -7.91 -12.20 16.37
C LEU A 318 -7.63 -11.34 17.59
N ASP A 319 -8.31 -10.18 17.66
CA ASP A 319 -8.35 -9.35 18.86
C ASP A 319 -9.22 -10.04 19.94
N ARG A 320 -8.61 -10.35 21.08
CA ARG A 320 -9.25 -10.95 22.26
C ARG A 320 -9.33 -9.97 23.44
N SER A 321 -8.96 -8.71 23.21
CA SER A 321 -8.87 -7.68 24.25
C SER A 321 -10.21 -7.44 24.91
N VAL A 322 -10.21 -7.24 26.22
CA VAL A 322 -11.31 -6.50 26.87
C VAL A 322 -11.18 -5.03 26.51
N ARG A 323 -12.31 -4.37 26.27
CA ARG A 323 -12.31 -2.95 25.92
C ARG A 323 -11.76 -2.12 27.08
N LEU A 324 -10.55 -1.60 26.92
CA LEU A 324 -9.95 -0.70 27.89
C LEU A 324 -10.65 0.67 27.87
N PRO A 325 -10.90 1.29 29.04
CA PRO A 325 -11.48 2.61 29.10
C PRO A 325 -10.53 3.64 28.51
N VAL A 326 -11.00 4.40 27.53
CA VAL A 326 -10.26 5.53 26.98
C VAL A 326 -10.38 6.70 27.97
N PRO A 327 -9.27 7.31 28.41
CA PRO A 327 -9.33 8.46 29.31
C PRO A 327 -10.17 9.59 28.74
N ALA A 328 -11.15 10.05 29.52
CA ALA A 328 -12.03 11.14 29.15
C ALA A 328 -11.23 12.45 29.00
N VAL A 329 -11.61 13.27 28.01
CA VAL A 329 -11.06 14.62 27.87
C VAL A 329 -11.57 15.46 29.03
N ARG A 330 -10.66 15.94 29.89
CA ARG A 330 -11.00 16.83 31.00
C ARG A 330 -11.21 18.26 30.47
N HIS A 331 -12.42 18.78 30.60
CA HIS A 331 -12.75 20.14 30.17
C HIS A 331 -12.03 21.18 31.02
N ARG A 332 -11.35 22.13 30.36
CA ARG A 332 -10.65 23.24 31.01
C ARG A 332 -11.43 24.54 30.87
N SER A 333 -11.40 25.35 31.93
CA SER A 333 -12.11 26.62 32.03
C SER A 333 -11.16 27.75 32.44
N ALA A 334 -11.65 29.00 32.43
CA ALA A 334 -10.90 30.19 32.82
C ALA A 334 -9.66 30.48 31.97
N TRP A 335 -9.78 30.23 30.65
CA TRP A 335 -8.80 30.61 29.64
C TRP A 335 -8.51 32.12 29.67
N ARG A 336 -7.23 32.47 29.57
CA ARG A 336 -6.75 33.85 29.53
C ARG A 336 -5.69 33.98 28.43
N PRO A 337 -5.59 35.13 27.74
CA PRO A 337 -4.51 35.36 26.78
C PRO A 337 -3.14 35.10 27.41
N ALA A 338 -2.26 34.42 26.68
CA ALA A 338 -0.90 34.09 27.12
C ALA A 338 0.15 34.60 26.12
N ALA A 339 1.31 35.01 26.63
CA ALA A 339 2.46 35.46 25.86
C ALA A 339 3.76 35.20 26.64
N GLY A 340 4.88 35.12 25.93
CA GLY A 340 6.20 34.78 26.50
C GLY A 340 6.37 33.28 26.78
N ALA A 341 7.31 32.98 27.67
CA ALA A 341 7.68 31.62 28.04
C ALA A 341 6.65 30.96 28.97
N LEU A 342 6.33 29.70 28.70
CA LEU A 342 5.46 28.85 29.53
C LEU A 342 6.03 27.43 29.60
N ALA A 343 6.02 26.83 30.79
CA ALA A 343 6.36 25.42 30.99
C ALA A 343 5.11 24.63 31.43
N LEU A 344 4.93 23.45 30.84
CA LEU A 344 3.84 22.53 31.17
C LEU A 344 4.39 21.09 31.22
N GLY A 345 4.66 20.59 32.42
CA GLY A 345 5.32 19.30 32.60
C GLY A 345 6.69 19.27 31.91
N ILE A 346 6.85 18.36 30.95
CA ILE A 346 8.08 18.19 30.16
C ILE A 346 8.16 19.10 28.92
N ALA A 347 7.15 19.94 28.68
CA ALA A 347 7.08 20.83 27.50
C ALA A 347 7.38 22.28 27.87
N GLU A 348 8.16 22.94 27.03
CA GLU A 348 8.43 24.38 27.09
C GLU A 348 7.92 25.06 25.82
N PHE A 349 7.27 26.20 26.01
CA PHE A 349 6.66 27.00 24.95
C PHE A 349 7.16 28.44 25.00
N GLU A 350 7.32 29.05 23.83
CA GLU A 350 7.57 30.49 23.67
C GLU A 350 6.45 31.08 22.80
N ASN A 351 5.67 32.01 23.36
CA ASN A 351 4.50 32.60 22.71
C ASN A 351 3.54 31.54 22.13
N GLY A 352 3.32 30.45 22.89
CA GLY A 352 2.47 29.32 22.52
C GLY A 352 3.07 28.33 21.51
N THR A 353 4.29 28.58 21.01
CA THR A 353 4.99 27.65 20.12
C THR A 353 5.87 26.72 20.96
N LEU A 354 5.75 25.41 20.76
CA LEU A 354 6.64 24.44 21.40
C LEU A 354 8.08 24.67 20.96
N VAL A 355 8.99 24.76 21.94
CA VAL A 355 10.43 24.90 21.70
C VAL A 355 11.24 23.75 22.26
N ARG A 356 10.77 23.10 23.35
CA ARG A 356 11.41 21.92 23.92
C ARG A 356 10.39 20.88 24.41
N LEU A 357 10.75 19.60 24.28
CA LEU A 357 10.12 18.47 24.94
C LEU A 357 11.19 17.61 25.60
N ALA A 358 11.00 17.24 26.87
CA ALA A 358 11.94 16.42 27.64
C ALA A 358 13.40 16.92 27.51
N ASP A 359 13.59 18.22 27.72
CA ASP A 359 14.89 18.91 27.63
C ASP A 359 15.56 18.93 26.25
N ARG A 360 14.81 18.63 25.18
CA ARG A 360 15.32 18.60 23.82
C ARG A 360 14.63 19.63 22.93
N PRO A 361 15.35 20.30 22.03
CA PRO A 361 14.73 21.13 21.00
C PRO A 361 13.72 20.31 20.18
N VAL A 362 12.49 20.80 20.09
CA VAL A 362 11.45 20.21 19.23
C VAL A 362 10.62 21.35 18.65
N ALA A 363 10.29 21.27 17.37
CA ALA A 363 9.30 22.16 16.75
C ALA A 363 8.06 21.38 16.33
N GLY A 364 6.87 21.92 16.59
CA GLY A 364 5.59 21.30 16.24
C GLY A 364 4.54 21.43 17.35
N PRO A 365 3.39 20.73 17.24
CA PRO A 365 2.91 20.07 16.03
C PRO A 365 2.66 21.08 14.90
N ARG A 366 2.99 20.72 13.66
CA ARG A 366 2.59 21.46 12.46
C ARG A 366 1.63 20.61 11.65
N LEU A 367 0.49 21.15 11.21
CA LEU A 367 -0.38 20.43 10.28
C LEU A 367 0.41 20.12 9.00
N GLU A 368 0.34 18.87 8.58
CA GLU A 368 0.82 18.43 7.27
C GLU A 368 -0.34 17.76 6.54
N LEU A 369 -0.66 18.28 5.35
CA LEU A 369 -1.63 17.65 4.43
C LEU A 369 -0.92 17.03 3.24
N PHE A 370 0.32 17.44 2.94
CA PHE A 370 1.09 16.96 1.80
C PHE A 370 1.84 15.66 2.11
N ARG A 371 1.87 14.73 1.15
CA ARG A 371 2.83 13.60 1.09
C ARG A 371 3.69 13.72 -0.16
N ALA A 372 4.88 13.15 -0.15
CA ALA A 372 5.65 13.03 -1.37
C ALA A 372 4.88 12.12 -2.34
N PRO A 373 4.45 12.59 -3.52
CA PRO A 373 3.55 11.81 -4.36
C PRO A 373 4.15 10.46 -4.73
N THR A 374 3.39 9.40 -4.51
CA THR A 374 3.70 8.06 -5.02
C THR A 374 3.66 8.05 -6.55
N ASP A 375 4.20 7.02 -7.19
CA ASP A 375 4.05 6.87 -8.65
C ASP A 375 2.57 6.80 -9.06
N ASN A 376 1.73 6.18 -8.24
CA ASN A 376 0.27 6.18 -8.41
C ASN A 376 -0.36 7.57 -8.29
N ASP A 377 0.13 8.41 -7.37
CA ASP A 377 -0.36 9.79 -7.24
C ASP A 377 0.01 10.67 -8.44
N GLU A 378 1.14 10.39 -9.10
CA GLU A 378 1.58 11.04 -10.35
C GLU A 378 0.86 10.47 -11.58
N GLY A 379 0.27 9.28 -11.47
CA GLY A 379 -0.47 8.61 -12.53
C GLY A 379 -1.65 9.42 -13.06
N THR A 380 -1.71 9.53 -14.38
CA THR A 380 -2.86 10.10 -15.10
C THR A 380 -3.66 8.96 -15.70
N SER A 381 -4.87 8.72 -15.22
CA SER A 381 -5.72 7.67 -15.80
C SER A 381 -6.35 8.16 -17.11
N ASP A 382 -6.26 7.34 -18.16
CA ASP A 382 -7.24 7.35 -19.23
C ASP A 382 -8.64 7.05 -18.66
N ARG A 383 -9.67 7.53 -19.35
CA ARG A 383 -11.08 7.50 -18.93
C ARG A 383 -11.51 6.14 -18.37
N LEU A 384 -11.62 6.02 -17.04
CA LEU A 384 -12.23 4.85 -16.38
C LEU A 384 -13.73 5.09 -16.17
N ASP A 385 -14.54 4.06 -16.38
CA ASP A 385 -15.98 4.08 -16.15
C ASP A 385 -16.30 4.49 -14.70
N GLY A 386 -17.05 5.59 -14.54
CA GLY A 386 -17.41 6.15 -13.22
C GLY A 386 -16.49 7.26 -12.71
N SER A 387 -15.46 7.64 -13.46
CA SER A 387 -14.69 8.86 -13.22
C SER A 387 -15.53 10.11 -13.58
N ASP A 388 -15.34 11.20 -12.84
CA ASP A 388 -15.92 12.50 -13.21
C ASP A 388 -15.24 12.95 -14.52
N ASP A 389 -16.01 13.02 -15.61
CA ASP A 389 -15.53 13.41 -16.95
C ASP A 389 -14.75 14.75 -16.96
N SER A 390 -14.92 15.58 -15.93
CA SER A 390 -14.19 16.85 -15.78
C SER A 390 -12.78 16.74 -15.19
N LEU A 391 -12.37 15.55 -14.73
CA LEU A 391 -11.08 15.28 -14.08
C LEU A 391 -10.23 14.21 -14.79
N ALA A 392 -10.70 13.68 -15.93
CA ALA A 392 -9.88 12.83 -16.79
C ALA A 392 -8.56 13.56 -17.13
N GLU A 393 -7.44 12.82 -17.14
CA GLU A 393 -6.09 13.32 -17.49
C GLU A 393 -5.34 14.16 -16.44
N VAL A 394 -5.89 14.42 -15.23
CA VAL A 394 -5.13 15.10 -14.16
C VAL A 394 -4.79 14.14 -13.01
N SER A 395 -3.52 14.11 -12.63
CA SER A 395 -3.01 13.29 -11.52
C SER A 395 -3.37 13.89 -10.15
N SER A 396 -3.38 13.07 -9.11
CA SER A 396 -3.59 13.54 -7.73
C SER A 396 -2.50 14.53 -7.32
N ALA A 397 -1.25 14.25 -7.68
CA ALA A 397 -0.10 15.11 -7.44
C ALA A 397 -0.28 16.52 -8.02
N ASP A 398 -0.77 16.64 -9.25
CA ASP A 398 -1.02 17.93 -9.90
C ASP A 398 -2.14 18.71 -9.23
N LEU A 399 -3.22 18.03 -8.81
CA LEU A 399 -4.29 18.66 -8.04
C LEU A 399 -3.77 19.17 -6.68
N TRP A 400 -2.89 18.42 -6.01
CA TRP A 400 -2.27 18.84 -4.75
C TRP A 400 -1.32 20.02 -4.91
N ARG A 401 -0.56 20.05 -6.02
CA ARG A 401 0.29 21.19 -6.40
C ARG A 401 -0.55 22.43 -6.69
N ARG A 402 -1.61 22.28 -7.49
CA ARG A 402 -2.59 23.33 -7.80
C ARG A 402 -3.20 23.93 -6.53
N ASP A 403 -3.64 23.08 -5.60
CA ASP A 403 -4.27 23.52 -4.35
C ASP A 403 -3.26 24.01 -3.30
N GLY A 404 -1.95 23.93 -3.60
CA GLY A 404 -0.89 24.45 -2.77
C GLY A 404 -0.63 23.64 -1.49
N LEU A 405 -1.03 22.35 -1.45
CA LEU A 405 -0.90 21.51 -0.25
C LEU A 405 0.57 21.34 0.19
N HIS A 406 1.51 21.31 -0.76
CA HIS A 406 2.95 21.22 -0.51
C HIS A 406 3.57 22.47 0.14
N ARG A 407 2.85 23.59 0.19
CA ARG A 407 3.36 24.92 0.60
C ARG A 407 2.44 25.63 1.60
N LEU A 408 1.86 24.85 2.51
CA LEU A 408 1.01 25.38 3.58
C LEU A 408 1.80 26.31 4.51
N THR A 409 1.13 27.37 4.94
CA THR A 409 1.64 28.35 5.90
C THR A 409 0.69 28.44 7.08
N SER A 410 1.23 28.63 8.27
CA SER A 410 0.45 28.76 9.50
C SER A 410 0.43 30.19 9.99
N ARG A 411 -0.76 30.66 10.41
CA ARG A 411 -0.92 31.93 11.12
C ARG A 411 -1.61 31.68 12.47
N ARG A 412 -0.90 32.01 13.56
CA ARG A 412 -1.47 31.99 14.90
C ARG A 412 -2.63 32.97 15.02
N VAL A 413 -3.77 32.49 15.48
CA VAL A 413 -4.99 33.27 15.74
C VAL A 413 -5.09 33.64 17.20
N SER A 414 -4.85 32.69 18.11
CA SER A 414 -4.88 32.93 19.55
C SER A 414 -3.94 32.01 20.32
N VAL A 415 -3.51 32.49 21.48
CA VAL A 415 -2.79 31.73 22.50
C VAL A 415 -3.46 32.01 23.83
N GLU A 416 -3.97 30.97 24.48
CA GLU A 416 -4.68 31.04 25.74
C GLU A 416 -4.10 30.04 26.72
N GLN A 417 -3.99 30.39 28.00
CA GLN A 417 -3.58 29.48 29.06
C GLN A 417 -4.65 29.34 30.14
N ALA A 418 -4.68 28.18 30.77
CA ALA A 418 -5.36 27.89 32.03
C ALA A 418 -4.33 27.46 33.07
N ALA A 419 -4.76 27.03 34.26
CA ALA A 419 -3.85 26.67 35.36
C ALA A 419 -2.87 25.53 34.98
N ASP A 420 -3.33 24.57 34.18
CA ASP A 420 -2.65 23.33 33.83
C ASP A 420 -2.77 23.01 32.34
N ALA A 421 -2.98 24.03 31.50
CA ALA A 421 -3.16 23.85 30.07
C ALA A 421 -2.77 25.08 29.23
N LEU A 422 -2.38 24.81 27.99
CA LEU A 422 -2.14 25.79 26.94
C LEU A 422 -2.99 25.43 25.73
N ARG A 423 -3.67 26.41 25.14
CA ARG A 423 -4.45 26.29 23.92
C ARG A 423 -3.92 27.26 22.88
N THR A 424 -3.61 26.73 21.69
CA THR A 424 -3.35 27.54 20.50
C THR A 424 -4.40 27.26 19.45
N VAL A 425 -4.74 28.31 18.71
CA VAL A 425 -5.56 28.19 17.49
C VAL A 425 -4.75 28.78 16.35
N ASP A 426 -4.51 27.96 15.34
CA ASP A 426 -3.77 28.30 14.15
C ASP A 426 -4.69 28.19 12.92
N LYS A 427 -4.58 29.15 12.00
CA LYS A 427 -5.22 29.09 10.69
C LYS A 427 -4.15 28.71 9.67
N VAL A 428 -4.27 27.52 9.08
CA VAL A 428 -3.31 26.97 8.12
C VAL A 428 -3.90 27.05 6.71
N SER A 429 -3.14 27.60 5.75
CA SER A 429 -3.58 27.77 4.36
C SER A 429 -2.38 27.93 3.43
N ALA A 430 -2.58 27.70 2.14
CA ALA A 430 -1.60 28.03 1.11
C ALA A 430 -1.72 29.51 0.70
N ALA A 431 -0.61 30.11 0.26
CA ALA A 431 -0.67 31.44 -0.36
C ALA A 431 -1.59 31.43 -1.59
N ASP A 432 -2.36 32.50 -1.78
CA ASP A 432 -3.38 32.64 -2.83
C ASP A 432 -4.54 31.63 -2.75
N SER A 433 -4.85 31.13 -1.56
CA SER A 433 -6.01 30.26 -1.32
C SER A 433 -7.01 30.89 -0.36
N ALA A 434 -8.30 30.76 -0.68
CA ALA A 434 -9.39 31.09 0.25
C ALA A 434 -9.71 29.93 1.21
N LEU A 435 -9.25 28.71 0.88
CA LEU A 435 -9.47 27.51 1.68
C LEU A 435 -8.43 27.43 2.80
N TYR A 436 -8.84 26.92 3.95
CA TYR A 436 -7.97 26.84 5.12
C TYR A 436 -8.37 25.67 6.02
N VAL A 437 -7.51 25.39 6.99
CA VAL A 437 -7.77 24.47 8.09
C VAL A 437 -7.56 25.22 9.39
N MET A 438 -8.55 25.17 10.28
CA MET A 438 -8.38 25.60 11.66
C MET A 438 -7.80 24.44 12.46
N VAL A 439 -6.69 24.71 13.14
CA VAL A 439 -6.00 23.73 13.97
C VAL A 439 -6.00 24.25 15.39
N GLU A 440 -6.71 23.56 16.28
CA GLU A 440 -6.67 23.83 17.71
C GLU A 440 -5.77 22.79 18.39
N SER A 441 -4.69 23.24 19.01
CA SER A 441 -3.85 22.38 19.85
C SER A 441 -4.08 22.71 21.31
N VAL A 442 -4.49 21.72 22.10
CA VAL A 442 -4.61 21.82 23.56
C VAL A 442 -3.59 20.91 24.19
N TRP A 443 -2.61 21.51 24.85
CA TRP A 443 -1.67 20.84 25.74
C TRP A 443 -2.21 20.93 27.17
N SER A 444 -2.27 19.82 27.89
CA SER A 444 -2.72 19.78 29.28
C SER A 444 -1.88 18.84 30.12
N LEU A 445 -1.74 19.15 31.41
CA LEU A 445 -1.11 18.26 32.37
C LEU A 445 -2.19 17.53 33.17
N ASP A 446 -2.29 16.22 32.97
CA ASP A 446 -3.24 15.36 33.67
C ASP A 446 -2.48 14.35 34.53
N ASP A 447 -2.56 14.52 35.85
CA ASP A 447 -1.91 13.66 36.85
C ASP A 447 -0.39 13.48 36.60
N GLY A 448 0.26 14.55 36.14
CA GLY A 448 1.69 14.59 35.81
C GLY A 448 2.04 14.11 34.40
N VAL A 449 1.07 13.61 33.62
CA VAL A 449 1.27 13.20 32.22
C VAL A 449 0.87 14.33 31.30
N LEU A 450 1.73 14.66 30.34
CA LEU A 450 1.44 15.66 29.32
C LEU A 450 0.52 15.05 28.26
N GLU A 451 -0.63 15.65 28.02
CA GLU A 451 -1.56 15.28 26.96
C GLU A 451 -1.63 16.38 25.90
N LEU A 452 -1.57 16.00 24.63
CA LEU A 452 -1.81 16.85 23.47
C LEU A 452 -3.07 16.36 22.75
N ARG A 453 -4.06 17.24 22.63
CA ARG A 453 -5.21 17.07 21.74
C ARG A 453 -5.10 18.07 20.60
N VAL A 454 -5.10 17.59 19.36
CA VAL A 454 -5.13 18.42 18.15
C VAL A 454 -6.47 18.21 17.45
N GLU A 455 -7.26 19.26 17.31
CA GLU A 455 -8.48 19.29 16.50
C GLU A 455 -8.19 19.96 15.16
N ILE A 456 -8.46 19.25 14.07
CA ILE A 456 -8.19 19.68 12.70
C ILE A 456 -9.52 19.84 11.99
N GLN A 457 -9.87 21.08 11.64
CA GLN A 457 -11.17 21.45 11.09
C GLN A 457 -11.02 22.17 9.76
N PRO A 458 -11.21 21.47 8.62
CA PRO A 458 -11.19 22.09 7.30
C PRO A 458 -12.30 23.13 7.15
N SER A 459 -12.03 24.21 6.40
CA SER A 459 -13.07 25.10 5.90
C SER A 459 -13.98 24.38 4.90
N HIS A 460 -15.13 24.96 4.57
CA HIS A 460 -15.97 24.44 3.49
C HIS A 460 -15.33 24.74 2.12
N GLY A 461 -15.62 23.91 1.11
CA GLY A 461 -15.28 24.18 -0.29
C GLY A 461 -14.13 23.35 -0.87
N TRP A 462 -13.40 22.58 -0.07
CA TRP A 462 -12.41 21.64 -0.58
C TRP A 462 -13.06 20.56 -1.46
N GLN A 463 -12.50 20.32 -2.65
CA GLN A 463 -13.01 19.33 -3.61
C GLN A 463 -12.02 18.19 -3.89
N THR A 464 -10.72 18.43 -3.71
CA THR A 464 -9.67 17.47 -4.01
C THR A 464 -9.51 16.44 -2.90
N VAL A 465 -9.15 15.20 -3.25
CA VAL A 465 -8.63 14.24 -2.27
C VAL A 465 -7.41 14.81 -1.55
N TRP A 466 -7.21 14.43 -0.30
CA TRP A 466 -6.03 14.84 0.46
C TRP A 466 -5.06 13.68 0.60
N PRO A 467 -3.74 13.93 0.50
CA PRO A 467 -2.74 12.90 0.72
C PRO A 467 -2.76 12.35 2.16
N ARG A 468 -2.93 13.24 3.14
CA ARG A 468 -2.97 12.90 4.56
C ARG A 468 -3.70 13.95 5.38
N ILE A 469 -4.03 13.59 6.62
CA ILE A 469 -4.35 14.54 7.69
C ILE A 469 -3.49 14.16 8.89
N GLY A 470 -2.44 14.92 9.15
CA GLY A 470 -1.52 14.63 10.24
C GLY A 470 -0.84 15.85 10.84
N VAL A 471 -0.04 15.60 11.86
CA VAL A 471 0.85 16.60 12.45
C VAL A 471 2.30 16.15 12.42
N ARG A 472 3.20 17.07 12.10
CA ARG A 472 4.64 16.86 12.07
C ARG A 472 5.32 17.50 13.28
N PHE A 473 6.27 16.77 13.85
CA PHE A 473 7.25 17.24 14.81
C PHE A 473 8.65 17.16 14.18
N ASP A 474 9.38 18.26 14.23
CA ASP A 474 10.79 18.30 13.82
C ASP A 474 11.65 18.05 15.06
N LEU A 475 12.50 17.03 15.00
CA LEU A 475 13.36 16.55 16.09
C LEU A 475 14.83 16.72 15.67
N PRO A 476 15.44 17.90 15.89
CA PRO A 476 16.87 18.10 15.64
C PRO A 476 17.73 17.10 16.41
N ASP A 477 18.77 16.58 15.76
CA ASP A 477 19.59 15.51 16.33
C ASP A 477 20.27 15.94 17.64
N GLY A 478 20.78 17.17 17.67
CA GLY A 478 21.50 17.72 18.83
C GLY A 478 22.65 16.79 19.23
N THR A 479 22.73 16.44 20.52
CA THR A 479 23.75 15.52 21.08
C THR A 479 23.30 14.06 21.12
N ALA A 480 22.06 13.76 20.75
CA ALA A 480 21.48 12.42 20.86
C ALA A 480 20.45 12.24 19.75
N PRO A 481 20.86 11.90 18.52
CA PRO A 481 20.00 11.83 17.34
C PRO A 481 18.84 10.85 17.55
N VAL A 482 17.66 11.17 17.03
CA VAL A 482 16.56 10.20 17.01
C VAL A 482 16.76 9.30 15.80
N ASP A 483 17.23 8.08 16.03
CA ASP A 483 17.68 7.15 15.00
C ASP A 483 16.89 5.84 14.96
N ALA A 484 15.97 5.61 15.89
CA ALA A 484 15.11 4.43 15.88
C ALA A 484 13.75 4.67 16.53
N ALA A 485 12.81 3.79 16.21
CA ALA A 485 11.47 3.75 16.78
C ALA A 485 11.13 2.32 17.22
N GLU A 486 10.51 2.19 18.39
CA GLU A 486 9.76 1.01 18.81
C GLU A 486 8.28 1.36 18.87
N TRP A 487 7.41 0.48 18.38
CA TRP A 487 5.97 0.74 18.42
C TRP A 487 5.15 -0.49 18.71
N PHE A 488 3.99 -0.27 19.33
CA PHE A 488 2.89 -1.23 19.40
C PHE A 488 1.77 -0.72 18.49
N GLY A 489 1.45 -1.48 17.44
CA GLY A 489 0.56 -1.07 16.34
C GLY A 489 0.64 -2.04 15.19
N LEU A 490 0.24 -1.63 13.98
CA LEU A 490 0.40 -2.46 12.78
C LEU A 490 1.86 -2.41 12.28
N GLY A 491 2.34 -3.56 11.80
CA GLY A 491 3.68 -3.73 11.24
C GLY A 491 3.95 -5.19 10.83
N PRO A 492 5.20 -5.56 10.53
CA PRO A 492 6.40 -4.71 10.62
C PRO A 492 6.56 -3.74 9.44
N PHE A 493 5.91 -4.03 8.32
CA PHE A 493 6.01 -3.27 7.07
C PHE A 493 5.15 -1.99 7.11
N GLU A 494 5.33 -1.13 6.12
CA GLU A 494 4.40 -0.02 5.91
C GLU A 494 3.00 -0.53 5.54
N SER A 495 1.98 0.28 5.82
CA SER A 495 0.59 -0.13 5.65
C SER A 495 -0.31 1.09 5.43
N TYR A 496 -1.15 1.05 4.40
CA TYR A 496 -2.04 2.14 3.95
C TYR A 496 -3.50 1.66 3.92
N PRO A 497 -4.52 2.53 3.84
CA PRO A 497 -5.92 2.11 3.99
C PRO A 497 -6.38 0.95 3.10
N ASP A 498 -5.84 0.82 1.89
CA ASP A 498 -6.09 -0.24 0.90
C ASP A 498 -4.93 -1.26 0.77
N SER A 499 -4.03 -1.31 1.76
CA SER A 499 -2.90 -2.23 1.86
C SER A 499 -2.57 -2.50 3.34
N LEU A 500 -3.33 -3.42 3.95
CA LEU A 500 -3.32 -3.72 5.40
C LEU A 500 -3.18 -5.22 5.73
N HIS A 501 -3.38 -6.13 4.77
CA HIS A 501 -3.53 -7.57 5.03
C HIS A 501 -2.25 -8.24 5.52
N ALA A 502 -1.07 -7.74 5.10
CA ALA A 502 0.23 -8.21 5.60
C ALA A 502 0.60 -7.63 6.97
N ALA A 503 -0.04 -6.53 7.36
CA ALA A 503 0.25 -5.85 8.61
C ALA A 503 -0.48 -6.53 9.78
N ARG A 504 0.23 -6.72 10.89
CA ARG A 504 -0.32 -7.36 12.09
C ARG A 504 -0.09 -6.50 13.32
N THR A 505 -0.99 -6.60 14.30
CA THR A 505 -0.81 -5.89 15.57
C THR A 505 0.16 -6.65 16.46
N SER A 506 1.31 -6.05 16.75
CA SER A 506 2.33 -6.57 17.67
C SER A 506 3.28 -5.43 18.06
N ARG A 507 4.35 -5.76 18.80
CA ARG A 507 5.45 -4.84 19.10
C ARG A 507 6.55 -5.00 18.05
N PHE A 508 7.00 -3.89 17.51
CA PHE A 508 8.04 -3.82 16.49
C PHE A 508 9.08 -2.77 16.83
N SER A 509 10.23 -2.85 16.17
CA SER A 509 11.31 -1.89 16.25
C SER A 509 12.04 -1.81 14.92
N ALA A 510 12.47 -0.62 14.53
CA ALA A 510 13.27 -0.38 13.33
C ALA A 510 14.10 0.89 13.49
N THR A 511 15.26 0.97 12.84
CA THR A 511 15.97 2.24 12.70
C THR A 511 15.22 3.18 11.75
N VAL A 512 15.51 4.47 11.81
CA VAL A 512 14.91 5.46 10.89
C VAL A 512 15.33 5.24 9.43
N GLU A 513 16.44 4.53 9.19
CA GLU A 513 16.88 4.07 7.88
C GLU A 513 16.15 2.79 7.41
N GLU A 514 15.71 1.93 8.33
CA GLU A 514 14.95 0.69 8.03
C GLU A 514 13.43 0.91 7.88
N LEU A 515 12.91 2.01 8.44
CA LEU A 515 11.49 2.34 8.37
C LEU A 515 10.98 2.63 6.95
N PRO A 516 11.64 3.49 6.15
CA PRO A 516 11.28 3.72 4.75
C PRO A 516 11.75 2.58 3.85
N VAL A 517 11.04 2.38 2.75
CA VAL A 517 11.47 1.55 1.62
C VAL A 517 12.30 2.40 0.67
N ASP A 518 13.42 1.85 0.19
CA ASP A 518 14.33 2.52 -0.75
C ASP A 518 13.83 2.38 -2.19
N TYR A 519 12.65 2.96 -2.48
CA TYR A 519 12.10 3.03 -3.83
C TYR A 519 13.03 3.82 -4.75
N ALA A 520 13.17 3.37 -6.00
CA ALA A 520 14.11 3.96 -6.97
C ALA A 520 13.88 5.46 -7.21
N ARG A 521 12.60 5.87 -7.28
CA ARG A 521 12.21 7.28 -7.17
C ARG A 521 11.72 7.54 -5.74
N PRO A 522 12.36 8.44 -4.97
CA PRO A 522 11.91 8.80 -3.64
C PRO A 522 10.46 9.30 -3.63
N GLN A 523 9.65 8.73 -2.75
CA GLN A 523 8.22 9.00 -2.63
C GLN A 523 7.73 8.75 -1.21
N GLU A 524 6.42 8.89 -0.96
CA GLU A 524 5.84 8.54 0.33
C GLU A 524 6.16 7.09 0.69
N THR A 525 6.64 6.87 1.91
CA THR A 525 6.95 5.54 2.46
C THR A 525 7.03 5.60 3.98
N GLY A 526 6.99 4.45 4.65
CA GLY A 526 7.29 4.29 6.07
C GLY A 526 6.08 4.42 6.99
N HIS A 527 4.88 4.63 6.46
CA HIS A 527 3.68 4.79 7.31
C HIS A 527 3.33 3.50 8.05
N ARG A 528 3.19 3.57 9.38
CA ARG A 528 2.74 2.48 10.25
C ARG A 528 1.37 2.82 10.81
N SER A 529 0.34 2.06 10.42
CA SER A 529 -1.04 2.35 10.78
C SER A 529 -1.41 1.90 12.22
N ALA A 530 -2.52 2.45 12.73
CA ALA A 530 -3.15 2.08 13.99
C ALA A 530 -2.18 2.01 15.20
N LEU A 531 -1.44 3.09 15.42
CA LEU A 531 -0.52 3.26 16.53
C LEU A 531 -1.25 3.24 17.88
N ARG A 532 -0.68 2.50 18.85
CA ARG A 532 -1.04 2.56 20.27
C ARG A 532 0.04 3.24 21.09
N ARG A 533 1.28 2.81 20.91
CA ARG A 533 2.45 3.32 21.64
C ARG A 533 3.62 3.46 20.68
N LEU A 534 4.37 4.55 20.79
CA LEU A 534 5.60 4.83 20.06
C LEU A 534 6.67 5.25 21.07
N THR A 535 7.85 4.65 20.98
CA THR A 535 9.03 5.03 21.76
C THR A 535 10.14 5.37 20.78
N LEU A 536 10.56 6.63 20.79
CA LEU A 536 11.68 7.13 19.99
C LEU A 536 12.99 6.89 20.74
N ARG A 537 14.04 6.50 20.03
CA ARG A 537 15.33 6.15 20.61
C ARG A 537 16.49 6.92 19.98
N SER A 538 17.58 6.97 20.74
CA SER A 538 18.92 7.37 20.31
C SER A 538 19.87 6.27 20.73
N GLY A 539 20.24 5.38 19.80
CA GLY A 539 20.87 4.11 20.12
C GLY A 539 20.08 3.32 21.18
N ASP A 540 20.76 2.94 22.26
CA ASP A 540 20.15 2.19 23.37
C ASP A 540 19.36 3.06 24.36
N SER A 541 19.27 4.38 24.17
CA SER A 541 18.56 5.27 25.09
C SER A 541 17.19 5.64 24.56
N GLU A 542 16.17 5.59 25.42
CA GLU A 542 14.86 6.18 25.12
C GLU A 542 14.97 7.70 25.10
N VAL A 543 14.29 8.34 24.15
CA VAL A 543 14.24 9.80 23.99
C VAL A 543 12.87 10.34 24.36
N LEU A 544 11.81 9.73 23.82
CA LEU A 544 10.43 10.18 24.01
C LEU A 544 9.49 8.99 23.86
N SER A 545 8.49 8.88 24.74
CA SER A 545 7.40 7.93 24.59
C SER A 545 6.07 8.64 24.37
N LEU A 546 5.29 8.10 23.43
CA LEU A 546 3.97 8.57 23.08
C LEU A 546 2.96 7.43 23.18
N VAL A 547 1.81 7.70 23.77
CA VAL A 547 0.63 6.82 23.73
C VAL A 547 -0.45 7.53 22.93
N ALA A 548 -0.86 6.92 21.81
CA ALA A 548 -1.92 7.40 20.96
C ALA A 548 -3.28 6.88 21.43
N LEU A 549 -4.18 7.79 21.77
CA LEU A 549 -5.54 7.47 22.18
C LEU A 549 -6.46 7.46 20.95
N PRO A 550 -7.41 6.52 20.86
CA PRO A 550 -8.37 6.51 19.78
C PRO A 550 -9.30 7.74 19.84
N ASP A 551 -9.79 8.17 18.70
CA ASP A 551 -10.78 9.24 18.61
C ASP A 551 -12.18 8.76 19.09
N THR A 552 -13.17 9.65 19.03
CA THR A 552 -14.55 9.34 19.47
C THR A 552 -15.24 8.25 18.63
N ARG A 553 -14.71 7.94 17.44
CA ARG A 553 -15.16 6.84 16.58
C ARG A 553 -14.32 5.57 16.73
N GLY A 554 -13.35 5.56 17.65
CA GLY A 554 -12.45 4.41 17.86
C GLY A 554 -11.28 4.34 16.87
N ARG A 555 -11.09 5.35 16.01
CA ARG A 555 -10.00 5.37 15.02
C ARG A 555 -8.69 5.72 15.71
N ARG A 556 -7.61 5.00 15.38
CA ARG A 556 -6.26 5.29 15.87
C ARG A 556 -5.45 5.98 14.77
N PRO A 557 -4.56 6.93 15.11
CA PRO A 557 -3.62 7.49 14.15
C PRO A 557 -2.55 6.44 13.77
N GLY A 558 -1.77 6.71 12.73
CA GLY A 558 -0.50 6.03 12.45
C GLY A 558 0.68 6.98 12.66
N PHE A 559 1.89 6.52 12.34
CA PHE A 559 3.08 7.37 12.34
C PHE A 559 4.02 7.06 11.18
N THR A 560 4.87 8.05 10.87
CA THR A 560 6.05 7.91 10.01
C THR A 560 7.21 8.62 10.70
N LEU A 561 8.41 8.02 10.69
CA LEU A 561 9.63 8.68 11.13
C LEU A 561 10.60 8.69 9.95
N ALA A 562 11.04 9.88 9.52
CA ALA A 562 11.85 10.05 8.32
C ALA A 562 12.99 11.05 8.54
N ARG A 563 14.04 10.96 7.73
CA ARG A 563 15.15 11.93 7.71
C ARG A 563 14.83 13.20 6.92
N HIS A 564 13.81 13.17 6.07
CA HIS A 564 13.47 14.28 5.18
C HIS A 564 11.98 14.61 5.25
N THR A 565 11.66 15.86 4.94
CA THR A 565 10.26 16.30 4.78
C THR A 565 9.67 15.75 3.47
N PRO A 566 8.33 15.57 3.35
CA PRO A 566 7.72 15.12 2.10
C PRO A 566 8.01 16.06 0.92
N GLN A 567 8.26 17.35 1.19
CA GLN A 567 8.65 18.33 0.16
C GLN A 567 10.08 18.08 -0.37
N GLN A 568 11.02 17.67 0.48
CA GLN A 568 12.37 17.31 0.05
C GLN A 568 12.36 15.99 -0.72
N ILE A 569 11.61 15.00 -0.24
CA ILE A 569 11.46 13.70 -0.90
C ILE A 569 10.86 13.88 -2.30
N ALA A 570 9.77 14.66 -2.42
CA ALA A 570 9.13 14.92 -3.72
C ALA A 570 10.00 15.69 -4.73
N ALA A 571 11.10 16.32 -4.29
CA ALA A 571 11.98 17.08 -5.15
C ALA A 571 13.16 16.25 -5.69
N ALA A 572 13.41 15.06 -5.14
CA ALA A 572 14.49 14.17 -5.56
C ALA A 572 13.99 13.17 -6.61
N GLY A 573 14.74 13.03 -7.70
CA GLY A 573 14.55 11.95 -8.68
C GLY A 573 15.14 10.63 -8.19
N HIS A 574 16.27 10.71 -7.48
CA HIS A 574 16.96 9.55 -6.91
C HIS A 574 17.28 9.72 -5.43
N PRO A 575 17.44 8.62 -4.65
CA PRO A 575 17.79 8.70 -3.23
C PRO A 575 19.06 9.48 -2.94
N PHE A 576 20.10 9.38 -3.80
CA PHE A 576 21.37 10.10 -3.61
C PHE A 576 21.25 11.62 -3.79
N GLU A 577 20.15 12.13 -4.35
CA GLU A 577 19.90 13.56 -4.53
C GLU A 577 19.28 14.21 -3.28
N LEU A 578 18.86 13.41 -2.30
CA LEU A 578 18.36 13.91 -1.03
C LEU A 578 19.48 14.65 -0.28
N PRO A 579 19.20 15.84 0.27
CA PRO A 579 20.22 16.60 1.00
C PRO A 579 20.59 15.89 2.31
N ASP A 580 21.80 16.12 2.81
CA ASP A 580 22.17 15.69 4.16
C ASP A 580 21.13 16.20 5.19
N SER A 581 20.73 15.31 6.11
CA SER A 581 19.79 15.64 7.17
C SER A 581 20.46 15.64 8.55
N THR A 582 20.01 16.56 9.40
CA THR A 582 20.39 16.70 10.83
C THR A 582 19.16 16.75 11.73
N THR A 583 18.02 16.28 11.21
CA THR A 583 16.71 16.36 11.86
C THR A 583 15.88 15.15 11.46
N SER A 584 15.33 14.47 12.45
CA SER A 584 14.30 13.46 12.22
C SER A 584 12.92 14.12 12.28
N HIS A 585 12.05 13.73 11.36
CA HIS A 585 10.68 14.23 11.26
C HIS A 585 9.72 13.13 11.67
N LEU A 586 9.01 13.33 12.79
CA LEU A 586 7.93 12.45 13.23
C LEU A 586 6.61 13.00 12.71
N PHE A 587 5.92 12.21 11.89
CA PHE A 587 4.55 12.44 11.48
C PHE A 587 3.63 11.56 12.32
N VAL A 588 2.58 12.15 12.88
CA VAL A 588 1.46 11.42 13.48
C VAL A 588 0.24 11.72 12.62
N ASP A 589 -0.14 10.77 11.79
CA ASP A 589 -1.22 10.93 10.83
C ASP A 589 -2.51 10.37 11.42
N ALA A 590 -3.56 11.18 11.48
CA ALA A 590 -4.88 10.66 11.76
C ALA A 590 -5.30 9.67 10.65
N VAL A 591 -4.98 9.99 9.39
CA VAL A 591 -5.29 9.17 8.22
C VAL A 591 -4.41 9.56 7.05
N GLN A 592 -4.11 8.58 6.21
CA GLN A 592 -3.44 8.71 4.91
C GLN A 592 -4.44 8.36 3.80
N HIS A 593 -4.22 8.84 2.58
CA HIS A 593 -4.88 8.34 1.39
C HIS A 593 -4.42 6.92 1.07
N GLY A 594 -5.29 6.09 0.49
CA GLY A 594 -4.89 4.84 -0.16
C GLY A 594 -3.88 5.03 -1.30
N LEU A 595 -3.48 3.90 -1.88
CA LEU A 595 -2.44 3.79 -2.88
C LEU A 595 -3.02 3.58 -4.29
N GLY A 596 -4.03 2.72 -4.42
CA GLY A 596 -4.56 2.32 -5.73
C GLY A 596 -3.47 1.68 -6.61
N SER A 597 -3.62 1.78 -7.92
CA SER A 597 -2.58 1.40 -8.89
C SER A 597 -2.65 2.29 -10.13
N ARG A 598 -2.85 3.59 -9.93
CA ARG A 598 -3.19 4.55 -11.00
C ARG A 598 -2.01 4.89 -11.92
N ALA A 599 -0.79 4.49 -11.57
CA ALA A 599 0.35 4.56 -12.49
C ALA A 599 0.05 3.80 -13.80
N CYS A 600 -0.53 2.59 -13.66
CA CYS A 600 -1.16 1.84 -14.75
C CYS A 600 -2.33 1.00 -14.18
N GLY A 601 -3.55 1.51 -14.25
CA GLY A 601 -4.74 0.84 -13.72
C GLY A 601 -5.66 1.71 -12.88
N PRO A 602 -6.47 1.11 -11.98
CA PRO A 602 -7.49 1.84 -11.24
C PRO A 602 -6.94 2.89 -10.25
N ASP A 603 -7.72 3.96 -10.08
CA ASP A 603 -7.57 4.91 -8.97
C ASP A 603 -7.87 4.22 -7.61
N VAL A 604 -7.51 4.89 -6.52
CA VAL A 604 -7.81 4.45 -5.16
C VAL A 604 -9.30 4.18 -5.02
N TRP A 605 -9.66 2.98 -4.55
CA TRP A 605 -11.06 2.61 -4.38
C TRP A 605 -11.77 3.60 -3.43
N PRO A 606 -13.02 4.05 -3.70
CA PRO A 606 -13.63 5.17 -2.99
C PRO A 606 -13.67 5.05 -1.46
N GLU A 607 -13.75 3.83 -0.92
CA GLU A 607 -13.72 3.57 0.53
C GLU A 607 -12.39 3.98 1.18
N PHE A 608 -11.30 3.90 0.43
CA PHE A 608 -9.93 4.18 0.87
C PHE A 608 -9.43 5.56 0.39
N ALA A 609 -10.26 6.27 -0.38
CA ALA A 609 -9.96 7.61 -0.85
C ALA A 609 -10.18 8.67 0.24
N LEU A 610 -9.15 9.45 0.56
CA LEU A 610 -9.21 10.42 1.63
C LEU A 610 -9.80 11.74 1.10
N ARG A 611 -11.06 12.02 1.45
CA ARG A 611 -11.68 13.33 1.22
C ARG A 611 -11.50 14.23 2.46
N PRO A 612 -11.52 15.57 2.30
CA PRO A 612 -11.39 16.51 3.40
C PRO A 612 -12.40 16.24 4.52
N GLU A 613 -11.92 15.95 5.73
CA GLU A 613 -12.74 15.70 6.91
C GLU A 613 -12.10 16.26 8.18
N ALA A 614 -12.92 16.49 9.21
CA ALA A 614 -12.43 16.91 10.52
C ALA A 614 -11.87 15.70 11.28
N ARG A 615 -10.70 15.88 11.92
CA ARG A 615 -10.02 14.83 12.68
C ARG A 615 -9.51 15.35 14.01
N THR A 616 -9.42 14.44 14.97
CA THR A 616 -8.80 14.69 16.27
C THR A 616 -7.64 13.73 16.47
N ILE A 617 -6.48 14.24 16.87
CA ILE A 617 -5.33 13.44 17.32
C ILE A 617 -5.18 13.64 18.82
N ARG A 618 -5.01 12.55 19.58
CA ARG A 618 -4.80 12.59 21.03
C ARG A 618 -3.58 11.78 21.40
N LEU A 619 -2.60 12.45 22.02
CA LEU A 619 -1.32 11.87 22.41
C LEU A 619 -1.07 12.14 23.89
N ARG A 620 -0.60 11.12 24.61
CA ARG A 620 0.03 11.29 25.92
C ARG A 620 1.52 11.12 25.75
N ILE A 621 2.29 12.07 26.25
CA ILE A 621 3.71 12.20 26.00
C ILE A 621 4.44 12.14 27.34
N THR A 622 5.44 11.28 27.43
CA THR A 622 6.29 11.13 28.60
C THR A 622 7.75 11.16 28.19
N ALA A 623 8.59 11.71 29.06
CA ALA A 623 10.04 11.59 28.92
C ALA A 623 10.46 10.14 29.15
N ALA A 624 11.64 9.79 28.65
CA ALA A 624 12.33 8.56 28.99
C ALA A 624 12.43 8.39 30.52
N GLN A 625 12.26 7.15 31.00
CA GLN A 625 12.46 6.81 32.41
C GLN A 625 13.93 6.70 32.79
#